data_AF-A0A392TNU9-F1
#
_entry.id   AF-A0A392TNU9-F1
#
_cell.length_a   1.000
_cell.length_b   1.000
_cell.length_c   1.000
_cell.angle_alpha   90.00
_cell.angle_beta   90.00
_cell.angle_gamma   90.00
#
_symmetry.space_group_name_H-M   'P 1'
#
loop_
_entity.id
_entity.type
_entity.pdbx_description
1 polymer ?
#
loop_
_entity_poly.entity_id
_entity_poly.type
_entity_poly.pdbx_seq_one_letter_code
_entity_poly.pdbx_strand_id
1 'polypeptide(L)' 'NELPTEFLQTLMKMAPTQEEELKLRLFSGSLSQLGPADRFLKSLVEIPFAYKRMDALL' A
#
# COMPACT_ATOMS: atom_id res chain seq x y z
N ASN A 1 4.56 13.98 -16.46
CA ASN A 1 3.95 12.84 -15.74
C ASN A 1 4.45 12.84 -14.31
N GLU A 2 3.95 13.76 -13.50
CA GLU A 2 4.23 13.79 -12.06
C GLU A 2 2.94 13.44 -11.33
N LEU A 3 3.03 12.64 -10.27
CA LEU A 3 1.90 12.40 -9.40
C LEU A 3 1.66 13.67 -8.57
N PRO A 4 0.42 14.19 -8.48
CA PRO A 4 0.14 15.35 -7.64
C PRO A 4 0.53 15.09 -6.18
N THR A 5 1.16 16.05 -5.53
CA THR A 5 1.58 15.97 -4.11
C THR A 5 0.42 15.60 -3.18
N GLU A 6 -0.77 16.17 -3.41
CA GLU A 6 -2.01 15.85 -2.70
C GLU A 6 -2.38 14.36 -2.78
N PHE A 7 -2.10 13.73 -3.91
CA PHE A 7 -2.36 12.30 -4.11
C PHE A 7 -1.39 11.45 -3.29
N LEU A 8 -0.09 11.78 -3.31
CA LEU A 8 0.92 11.11 -2.48
C LEU A 8 0.59 11.25 -0.98
N GLN A 9 0.24 12.45 -0.53
CA GLN A 9 -0.21 12.69 0.86
C GLN A 9 -1.44 11.86 1.23
N THR A 10 -2.39 11.73 0.30
CA THR A 10 -3.60 10.90 0.50
C THR A 10 -3.26 9.42 0.60
N LEU A 11 -2.33 8.91 -0.22
CA LEU A 11 -1.83 7.54 -0.14
C LEU A 11 -1.12 7.25 1.19
N MET A 12 -0.33 8.21 1.69
CA MET A 12 0.35 8.04 2.99
C MET A 12 -0.64 7.95 4.17
N LYS A 13 -1.79 8.63 4.08
CA LYS A 13 -2.87 8.50 5.09
C LYS A 13 -3.55 7.12 5.08
N MET A 14 -3.35 6.33 4.02
CA MET A 14 -3.84 4.95 3.90
C MET A 14 -2.77 3.90 4.24
N ALA A 15 -1.72 4.29 4.97
CA ALA A 15 -0.74 3.33 5.45
C ALA A 15 -1.42 2.30 6.37
N PRO A 16 -1.31 0.99 6.09
CA PRO A 16 -1.86 -0.02 6.97
C PRO A 16 -1.09 -0.02 8.29
N THR A 17 -1.76 -0.48 9.34
CA THR A 17 -1.10 -0.82 10.60
C THR A 17 -0.15 -2.01 10.41
N GLN A 18 0.78 -2.23 11.34
CA GLN A 18 1.69 -3.38 11.28
C GLN A 18 0.94 -4.72 11.24
N GLU A 19 -0.19 -4.83 11.95
CA GLU A 19 -1.00 -6.04 11.97
C GLU A 19 -1.68 -6.29 10.62
N GLU A 20 -2.24 -5.25 10.00
CA GLU A 20 -2.84 -5.35 8.67
C GLU A 20 -1.79 -5.67 7.60
N GLU A 21 -0.62 -5.02 7.65
CA GLU A 21 0.49 -5.34 6.76
C GLU A 21 0.92 -6.81 6.90
N LEU A 22 1.04 -7.33 8.12
CA LEU A 22 1.40 -8.72 8.35
C LEU A 22 0.34 -9.66 7.77
N LYS A 23 -0.95 -9.39 8.01
CA LYS A 23 -2.06 -10.18 7.43
C LYS A 23 -2.01 -10.19 5.91
N LEU A 24 -1.78 -9.03 5.27
CA LEU A 24 -1.65 -8.92 3.82
C LEU A 24 -0.42 -9.66 3.31
N ARG A 25 0.73 -9.59 3.99
CA ARG A 25 1.95 -10.33 3.62
C ARG A 25 1.75 -11.84 3.68
N LEU A 26 1.08 -12.33 4.72
CA LEU A 26 0.83 -13.76 4.94
C LEU A 26 -0.34 -14.31 4.11
N PHE A 27 -1.17 -13.44 3.53
CA PHE A 27 -2.27 -13.86 2.67
C PHE A 27 -1.74 -14.61 1.43
N SER A 28 -2.08 -15.90 1.34
CA SER A 28 -1.69 -16.82 0.27
C SER A 28 -2.84 -17.21 -0.66
N GLY A 29 -4.02 -16.61 -0.47
CA GLY A 29 -5.18 -16.81 -1.34
C GLY A 29 -5.05 -16.06 -2.67
N SER A 30 -6.05 -16.22 -3.52
CA SER A 30 -6.14 -15.44 -4.77
C SER A 30 -6.47 -13.98 -4.45
N LEU A 31 -5.79 -13.05 -5.13
CA LEU A 31 -6.11 -11.62 -5.05
C LEU A 31 -7.59 -11.35 -5.31
N SER A 32 -8.27 -12.16 -6.14
CA SER A 32 -9.71 -12.05 -6.41
C SER A 32 -10.59 -12.11 -5.16
N GLN A 33 -10.10 -12.75 -4.08
CA GLN A 33 -10.81 -12.88 -2.81
C GLN A 33 -10.67 -11.63 -1.92
N LEU A 34 -9.73 -10.73 -2.24
CA LEU A 34 -9.53 -9.48 -1.53
C LEU A 34 -10.44 -8.37 -2.10
N GLY A 35 -10.91 -7.49 -1.22
CA GLY A 35 -11.57 -6.27 -1.63
C GLY A 35 -10.64 -5.36 -2.45
N PRO A 36 -11.18 -4.35 -3.18
CA PRO A 36 -10.36 -3.45 -3.98
C PRO A 36 -9.28 -2.74 -3.16
N ALA A 37 -9.59 -2.31 -1.94
CA ALA A 37 -8.65 -1.65 -1.04
C ALA A 37 -7.54 -2.61 -0.56
N ASP A 38 -7.91 -3.78 -0.06
CA ASP A 38 -6.94 -4.78 0.42
C ASP A 38 -6.02 -5.27 -0.69
N ARG A 39 -6.53 -5.40 -1.92
CA ARG A 39 -5.73 -5.76 -3.08
C ARG A 39 -4.71 -4.69 -3.45
N PHE A 40 -5.10 -3.42 -3.35
CA PHE A 40 -4.20 -2.30 -3.56
C PHE A 40 -3.09 -2.30 -2.49
N LEU A 41 -3.45 -2.44 -1.21
CA LEU A 41 -2.50 -2.52 -0.12
C LEU A 41 -1.61 -3.76 -0.21
N LYS A 42 -2.14 -4.92 -0.60
CA LYS A 42 -1.37 -6.15 -0.87
C LYS A 42 -0.26 -5.91 -1.89
N SER A 43 -0.57 -5.17 -2.95
CA SER A 43 0.40 -4.80 -3.97
C SER A 43 1.47 -3.83 -3.43
N LEU A 44 1.08 -2.90 -2.56
CA LEU A 44 2.01 -1.96 -1.92
C LEU A 44 2.96 -2.65 -0.93
N VAL A 45 2.47 -3.57 -0.09
CA VAL A 45 3.32 -4.25 0.91
C VAL A 45 4.36 -5.17 0.26
N GLU A 46 4.13 -5.62 -0.97
CA GLU A 46 5.10 -6.39 -1.76
C GLU A 46 6.25 -5.52 -2.28
N ILE A 47 6.06 -4.20 -2.37
CA ILE A 47 7.11 -3.26 -2.76
C ILE A 47 7.98 -2.95 -1.53
N PRO A 48 9.30 -3.21 -1.59
CA PRO A 48 10.20 -2.85 -0.50
C PRO A 48 10.17 -1.35 -0.23
N PHE A 49 9.97 -0.99 1.04
CA PHE A 49 9.98 0.40 1.52
C PHE A 49 9.00 1.32 0.78
N ALA A 50 7.84 0.81 0.32
CA ALA A 50 6.86 1.56 -0.46
C ALA A 50 6.55 2.96 0.09
N TYR A 51 6.25 3.06 1.39
CA TYR A 51 5.92 4.33 2.05
C TYR A 51 7.11 5.27 2.16
N LYS A 52 8.32 4.77 2.44
CA LYS A 52 9.54 5.61 2.45
C LYS A 52 9.86 6.16 1.07
N ARG A 53 9.58 5.39 0.01
CA ARG A 53 9.73 5.85 -1.37
C ARG A 53 8.70 6.91 -1.72
N MET A 54 7.46 6.77 -1.25
CA MET A 54 6.42 7.80 -1.43
C MET A 54 6.77 9.08 -0.68
N ASP A 55 7.31 8.97 0.53
CA ASP A 55 7.80 10.11 1.34
C ASP A 55 8.96 10.84 0.64
N ALA A 56 9.89 10.11 0.02
CA ALA A 56 11.00 10.70 -0.73
C ALA A 56 10.60 11.36 -2.07
N LEU A 57 9.37 11.13 -2.54
CA LEU A 57 8.80 11.76 -3.74
C LEU A 57 8.00 13.04 -3.42
N LEU A 58 7.73 13.29 -2.14
CA LEU A 58 7.13 14.52 -1.63
C LEU A 58 8.21 15.57 -1.39
#